data_AF-A0A2P5EIY6-F1
#
_entry.id   AF-A0A2P5EIY6-F1
#
_cell.length_a   1.000
_cell.length_b   1.000
_cell.length_c   1.000
_cell.angle_alpha   90.00
_cell.angle_beta   90.00
_cell.angle_gamma   90.00
#
_symmetry.space_group_name_H-M   'P 1'
#
loop_
_entity.id
_entity.type
_entity.pdbx_description
1 polymer ?
#
loop_
_entity_poly.entity_id
_entity_poly.type
_entity_poly.pdbx_seq_one_letter_code
_entity_poly.pdbx_strand_id
1 'polypeptide(L)'
;MADIGENRANKDHDEECGHSVAHIHAEELTEATDVVDDDMEIVPDGGILLPLEDLNLVEETFVRADFEKIEVDNVILEVNSLRLLYNKLNADCARAIIYSMMHLVLDTPSCELLPLAMHLIRKWKKLLKYYLADIDAEIKVILIFEEMCLEHAIEFFWSFTTLLFHLYDQEVIQEHAILRWDDEKRDADESDKIFVKQAEKFIQWLREAPEEDDDEDEEGDE
;
A
#
# COMPACT_ATOMS: atom_id res chain seq x y z
N MET A 1 -14.11 -67.27 12.70
CA MET A 1 -12.91 -66.52 12.28
C MET A 1 -12.98 -66.44 10.76
N ALA A 2 -13.53 -65.37 10.20
CA ALA A 2 -12.99 -64.02 10.03
C ALA A 2 -12.17 -63.92 8.72
N ASP A 3 -12.67 -63.04 7.86
CA ASP A 3 -12.23 -62.67 6.51
C ASP A 3 -11.26 -61.46 6.57
N ILE A 4 -10.73 -61.02 5.40
CA ILE A 4 -9.89 -59.84 5.10
C ILE A 4 -8.36 -60.09 5.32
N GLY A 5 -7.42 -59.74 4.44
CA GLY A 5 -7.43 -58.99 3.18
C GLY A 5 -6.05 -58.34 2.92
N GLU A 6 -5.55 -58.52 1.70
CA GLU A 6 -4.73 -57.65 0.81
C GLU A 6 -3.41 -56.90 1.17
N ASN A 7 -2.60 -56.82 0.09
CA ASN A 7 -1.58 -55.83 -0.33
C ASN A 7 -0.16 -55.83 0.28
N ARG A 8 0.89 -55.88 -0.57
CA ARG A 8 1.40 -54.71 -1.33
C ARG A 8 2.53 -55.08 -2.31
N ALA A 9 2.56 -54.35 -3.43
CA ALA A 9 3.54 -54.39 -4.51
C ALA A 9 4.84 -53.60 -4.20
N ASN A 10 5.94 -53.96 -4.87
CA ASN A 10 6.94 -53.02 -5.40
C ASN A 10 7.76 -53.73 -6.49
N LYS A 11 7.78 -53.18 -7.70
CA LYS A 11 8.69 -53.58 -8.78
C LYS A 11 9.04 -52.36 -9.61
N ASP A 12 10.31 -51.96 -9.53
CA ASP A 12 10.94 -50.92 -10.34
C ASP A 12 10.98 -51.32 -11.82
N HIS A 13 10.73 -50.36 -12.72
CA HIS A 13 11.01 -50.45 -14.15
C HIS A 13 11.72 -49.17 -14.59
N ASP A 14 12.99 -49.33 -14.98
CA ASP A 14 13.75 -48.42 -15.81
C ASP A 14 13.21 -48.46 -17.25
N GLU A 15 12.86 -47.32 -17.85
CA GLU A 15 12.83 -47.16 -19.30
C GLU A 15 13.44 -45.81 -19.71
N GLU A 16 14.54 -45.93 -20.45
CA GLU A 16 15.30 -44.91 -21.16
C GLU A 16 14.50 -44.38 -22.38
N CYS A 17 14.43 -43.06 -22.56
CA CYS A 17 13.93 -42.47 -23.82
C CYS A 17 14.75 -41.25 -24.27
N GLY A 18 15.68 -41.51 -25.19
CA GLY A 18 15.85 -40.83 -26.48
C GLY A 18 15.83 -39.29 -26.55
N HIS A 19 17.01 -38.73 -26.85
CA HIS A 19 17.24 -37.35 -27.30
C HIS A 19 16.34 -36.90 -28.46
N SER A 20 15.86 -35.65 -28.39
CA SER A 20 15.58 -34.84 -29.57
C SER A 20 15.93 -33.38 -29.29
N VAL A 21 17.05 -32.93 -29.87
CA VAL A 21 17.50 -31.54 -29.86
C VAL A 21 17.00 -30.91 -31.17
N ALA A 22 16.08 -29.95 -31.06
CA ALA A 22 15.59 -29.21 -32.21
C ALA A 22 16.67 -28.22 -32.69
N HIS A 23 17.04 -28.34 -33.97
CA HIS A 23 17.93 -27.43 -34.66
C HIS A 23 17.23 -26.08 -34.88
N ILE A 24 17.73 -25.03 -34.24
CA ILE A 24 17.32 -23.65 -34.51
C ILE A 24 18.13 -23.17 -35.71
N HIS A 25 17.49 -23.00 -36.86
CA HIS A 25 18.13 -22.48 -38.07
C HIS A 25 18.19 -20.94 -37.99
N ALA A 26 19.38 -20.38 -38.18
CA ALA A 26 19.71 -18.98 -37.93
C ALA A 26 19.39 -18.04 -39.10
N GLU A 27 18.13 -17.96 -39.54
CA GLU A 27 17.78 -17.16 -40.73
C GLU A 27 16.37 -16.54 -40.76
N GLU A 28 15.82 -16.12 -39.61
CA GLU A 28 14.59 -15.29 -39.58
C GLU A 28 14.71 -14.09 -38.62
N LEU A 29 15.91 -13.48 -38.58
CA LEU A 29 16.10 -12.11 -38.10
C LEU A 29 15.77 -11.15 -39.26
N THR A 30 14.54 -10.65 -39.36
CA THR A 30 14.19 -9.31 -39.91
C THR A 30 12.67 -9.12 -39.94
N GLU A 31 12.03 -8.92 -38.79
CA GLU A 31 10.74 -8.20 -38.72
C GLU A 31 10.46 -7.74 -37.29
N ALA A 32 11.13 -6.66 -36.87
CA ALA A 32 10.76 -5.84 -35.70
C ALA A 32 11.56 -4.53 -35.72
N THR A 33 11.50 -3.80 -36.83
CA THR A 33 11.89 -2.39 -36.89
C THR A 33 10.69 -1.65 -37.42
N ASP A 34 9.81 -1.21 -36.53
CA ASP A 34 8.88 -0.09 -36.69
C ASP A 34 7.82 -0.13 -35.57
N VAL A 35 8.23 0.18 -34.33
CA VAL A 35 7.47 1.02 -33.39
C VAL A 35 8.49 1.58 -32.38
N VAL A 36 9.28 2.57 -32.79
CA VAL A 36 9.88 3.49 -31.81
C VAL A 36 8.92 4.67 -31.75
N ASP A 37 8.16 4.75 -30.66
CA ASP A 37 7.33 5.90 -30.34
C ASP A 37 8.21 7.16 -30.33
N ASP A 38 7.74 8.13 -31.09
CA ASP A 38 8.27 9.47 -31.30
C ASP A 38 7.92 10.32 -30.07
N ASP A 39 8.74 10.30 -29.01
CA ASP A 39 8.69 11.30 -27.90
C ASP A 39 9.89 11.23 -26.92
N MET A 40 11.07 10.78 -27.35
CA MET A 40 12.27 10.78 -26.48
C MET A 40 13.19 11.98 -26.82
N GLU A 41 13.00 13.12 -26.14
CA GLU A 41 13.94 14.24 -26.22
C GLU A 41 15.24 13.92 -25.45
N ILE A 42 16.31 13.65 -26.20
CA ILE A 42 17.65 13.44 -25.65
C ILE A 42 18.25 14.80 -25.28
N VAL A 43 18.49 15.04 -23.99
CA VAL A 43 19.24 16.23 -23.53
C VAL A 43 20.75 16.07 -23.82
N PRO A 44 21.50 17.17 -24.00
CA PRO A 44 22.88 17.14 -24.50
C PRO A 44 23.90 16.42 -23.60
N ASP A 45 23.54 16.04 -22.37
CA ASP A 45 24.43 15.42 -21.38
C ASP A 45 24.20 13.92 -21.18
N GLY A 46 23.47 13.26 -22.09
CA GLY A 46 23.31 11.79 -22.05
C GLY A 46 22.42 11.26 -20.93
N GLY A 47 21.70 12.15 -20.22
CA GLY A 47 20.59 11.76 -19.36
C GLY A 47 19.37 11.42 -20.21
N ILE A 48 18.75 10.27 -19.95
CA ILE A 48 17.42 9.96 -20.47
C ILE A 48 16.46 10.81 -19.65
N LEU A 49 15.82 11.80 -20.28
CA LEU A 49 14.67 12.47 -19.68
C LEU A 49 13.50 11.49 -19.81
N LEU A 50 13.33 10.62 -18.82
CA LEU A 50 12.09 9.86 -18.72
C LEU A 50 10.93 10.86 -18.67
N PRO A 51 9.79 10.58 -19.33
CA PRO A 51 8.62 11.45 -19.25
C PRO A 51 8.35 11.81 -17.79
N LEU A 52 8.34 13.11 -17.51
CA LEU A 52 8.25 13.70 -16.16
C LEU A 52 7.02 13.19 -15.37
N GLU A 53 6.06 12.59 -16.07
CA GLU A 53 4.80 12.05 -15.56
C GLU A 53 4.93 10.65 -14.91
N ASP A 54 5.99 9.88 -15.19
CA ASP A 54 6.16 8.52 -14.64
C ASP A 54 7.04 8.46 -13.38
N LEU A 55 7.63 9.58 -12.93
CA LEU A 55 8.55 9.56 -11.80
C LEU A 55 7.78 9.72 -10.48
N ASN A 56 7.68 8.63 -9.72
CA ASN A 56 7.05 8.63 -8.42
C ASN A 56 7.97 9.22 -7.33
N LEU A 57 8.41 10.45 -7.55
CA LEU A 57 9.46 11.14 -6.80
C LEU A 57 9.22 11.20 -5.29
N VAL A 58 7.96 11.31 -4.87
CA VAL A 58 7.61 11.33 -3.44
C VAL A 58 7.87 9.96 -2.81
N GLU A 59 7.56 8.89 -3.53
CA GLU A 59 7.83 7.52 -3.10
C GLU A 59 9.33 7.25 -3.04
N GLU A 60 10.08 7.61 -4.09
CA GLU A 60 11.53 7.48 -4.11
C GLU A 60 12.20 8.26 -2.97
N THR A 61 11.75 9.49 -2.73
CA THR A 61 12.21 10.34 -1.64
C THR A 61 11.94 9.68 -0.30
N PHE A 62 10.75 9.14 -0.10
CA PHE A 62 10.38 8.47 1.14
C PHE A 62 11.18 7.19 1.37
N VAL A 63 11.30 6.33 0.35
CA VAL A 63 12.07 5.08 0.42
C VAL A 63 13.53 5.37 0.76
N ARG A 64 14.14 6.36 0.09
CA ARG A 64 15.49 6.82 0.41
C ARG A 64 15.58 7.36 1.84
N ALA A 65 14.61 8.17 2.27
CA ALA A 65 14.58 8.72 3.61
C ALA A 65 14.49 7.64 4.70
N ASP A 66 13.73 6.56 4.47
CA ASP A 66 13.72 5.43 5.37
C ASP A 66 15.06 4.69 5.39
N PHE A 67 15.64 4.42 4.22
CA PHE A 67 16.92 3.72 4.11
C PHE A 67 18.05 4.49 4.79
N GLU A 68 18.18 5.79 4.50
CA GLU A 68 19.22 6.69 5.03
C GLU A 68 18.92 7.21 6.44
N LYS A 69 17.74 6.90 6.99
CA LYS A 69 17.27 7.34 8.32
C LYS A 69 17.28 8.87 8.47
N ILE A 70 16.77 9.56 7.45
CA ILE A 70 16.63 11.01 7.43
C ILE A 70 15.61 11.46 8.47
N GLU A 71 15.90 12.57 9.16
CA GLU A 71 14.98 13.16 10.12
C GLU A 71 13.69 13.65 9.44
N VAL A 72 12.54 13.41 10.10
CA VAL A 72 11.21 13.70 9.56
C VAL A 72 11.07 15.12 9.03
N ASP A 73 11.62 16.11 9.74
CA ASP A 73 11.51 17.53 9.34
C ASP A 73 12.25 17.82 8.02
N ASN A 74 13.36 17.14 7.77
CA ASN A 74 14.08 17.26 6.50
C ASN A 74 13.30 16.59 5.36
N VAL A 75 12.64 15.45 5.63
CA VAL A 75 11.77 14.79 4.65
C VAL A 75 10.57 15.68 4.30
N ILE A 76 9.96 16.34 5.28
CA ILE A 76 8.89 17.32 5.05
C ILE A 76 9.36 18.45 4.12
N LEU A 77 10.58 18.98 4.30
CA LEU A 77 11.12 20.03 3.44
C LEU A 77 11.31 19.54 2.00
N GLU A 78 11.83 18.33 1.82
CA GLU A 78 12.08 17.75 0.49
C GLU A 78 10.76 17.44 -0.24
N VAL A 79 9.83 16.75 0.43
CA VAL A 79 8.52 16.43 -0.14
C VAL A 79 7.71 17.70 -0.41
N ASN A 80 7.80 18.75 0.42
CA ASN A 80 7.19 20.04 0.10
C ASN A 80 7.79 20.71 -1.14
N SER A 81 9.10 20.56 -1.34
CA SER A 81 9.75 21.08 -2.54
C SER A 81 9.21 20.38 -3.79
N LEU A 82 9.08 19.05 -3.76
CA LEU A 82 8.44 18.27 -4.83
C LEU A 82 6.97 18.64 -5.01
N ARG A 83 6.22 18.79 -3.92
CA ARG A 83 4.81 19.17 -3.93
C ARG A 83 4.59 20.49 -4.66
N LEU A 84 5.43 21.49 -4.39
CA LEU A 84 5.36 22.81 -5.02
C LEU A 84 5.84 22.78 -6.47
N LEU A 85 6.91 22.04 -6.76
CA LEU A 85 7.48 21.93 -8.11
C LEU A 85 6.50 21.27 -9.09
N TYR A 86 5.81 20.22 -8.64
CA TYR A 86 4.90 19.42 -9.46
C TYR A 86 3.42 19.71 -9.19
N ASN A 87 3.12 20.76 -8.41
CA ASN A 87 1.76 21.16 -8.03
C ASN A 87 0.89 20.00 -7.50
N LYS A 88 1.46 19.14 -6.65
CA LYS A 88 0.75 18.00 -6.05
C LYS A 88 -0.13 18.46 -4.88
N LEU A 89 -1.23 17.74 -4.63
CA LEU A 89 -2.02 17.96 -3.41
C LEU A 89 -1.35 17.31 -2.21
N ASN A 90 -1.63 17.81 -1.00
CA ASN A 90 -1.16 17.16 0.23
C ASN A 90 -1.62 15.70 0.32
N ALA A 91 -2.87 15.44 -0.06
CA ALA A 91 -3.42 14.07 -0.11
C ALA A 91 -2.65 13.15 -1.07
N ASP A 92 -2.15 13.66 -2.20
CA ASP A 92 -1.34 12.87 -3.13
C ASP A 92 0.03 12.52 -2.54
N CYS A 93 0.63 13.46 -1.78
CA CYS A 93 1.85 13.21 -1.03
C CYS A 93 1.61 12.16 0.07
N ALA A 94 0.53 12.28 0.83
CA ALA A 94 0.16 11.30 1.86
C ALA A 94 -0.05 9.91 1.25
N ARG A 95 -0.73 9.83 0.10
CA ARG A 95 -0.93 8.60 -0.67
C ARG A 95 0.39 7.95 -1.04
N ALA A 96 1.29 8.69 -1.69
CA ALA A 96 2.60 8.18 -2.08
C ALA A 96 3.38 7.66 -0.85
N ILE A 97 3.39 8.43 0.23
CA ILE A 97 4.10 8.06 1.47
C ILE A 97 3.55 6.77 2.07
N ILE A 98 2.23 6.64 2.23
CA ILE A 98 1.66 5.41 2.82
C ILE A 98 1.79 4.22 1.89
N TYR A 99 1.64 4.43 0.58
CA TYR A 99 1.82 3.39 -0.43
C TYR A 99 3.25 2.84 -0.37
N SER A 100 4.27 3.71 -0.35
CA SER A 100 5.66 3.29 -0.19
C SER A 100 5.94 2.55 1.12
N MET A 101 5.33 2.97 2.25
CA MET A 101 5.50 2.25 3.52
C MET A 101 5.04 0.80 3.39
N MET A 102 3.88 0.59 2.79
CA MET A 102 3.33 -0.75 2.63
C MET A 102 4.12 -1.55 1.58
N HIS A 103 4.61 -0.90 0.52
CA HIS A 103 5.47 -1.55 -0.47
C HIS A 103 6.78 -2.05 0.14
N LEU A 104 7.37 -1.29 1.09
CA LEU A 104 8.57 -1.70 1.82
C LEU A 104 8.39 -2.97 2.67
N VAL A 105 7.16 -3.33 3.03
CA VAL A 105 6.91 -4.53 3.85
C VAL A 105 6.54 -5.76 3.01
N LEU A 106 6.20 -5.60 1.74
CA LEU A 106 5.83 -6.72 0.87
C LEU A 106 6.98 -7.71 0.63
N ASP A 107 8.22 -7.22 0.62
CA ASP A 107 9.41 -8.06 0.44
C ASP A 107 9.82 -8.81 1.73
N THR A 108 9.06 -8.64 2.82
CA THR A 108 9.37 -9.27 4.12
C THR A 108 8.59 -10.57 4.34
N PRO A 109 9.11 -11.50 5.16
CA PRO A 109 8.35 -12.69 5.54
C PRO A 109 7.00 -12.32 6.15
N SER A 110 5.96 -13.13 5.86
CA SER A 110 4.59 -12.84 6.30
C SER A 110 4.42 -12.65 7.81
N CYS A 111 5.28 -13.28 8.63
CA CYS A 111 5.27 -13.10 10.09
C CYS A 111 5.81 -11.73 10.56
N GLU A 112 6.60 -11.05 9.73
CA GLU A 112 7.21 -9.75 10.03
C GLU A 112 6.45 -8.59 9.37
N LEU A 113 5.62 -8.88 8.36
CA LEU A 113 4.89 -7.89 7.57
C LEU A 113 4.05 -6.92 8.42
N LEU A 114 3.14 -7.43 9.25
CA LEU A 114 2.28 -6.60 10.08
C LEU A 114 3.07 -5.82 11.16
N PRO A 115 3.97 -6.45 11.94
CA PRO A 115 4.84 -5.72 12.87
C PRO A 115 5.65 -4.60 12.22
N LEU A 116 6.20 -4.83 11.01
CA LEU A 116 6.97 -3.85 10.29
C LEU A 116 6.08 -2.70 9.77
N ALA A 117 4.90 -3.00 9.23
CA ALA A 117 3.95 -1.99 8.79
C ALA A 117 3.55 -1.06 9.96
N MET A 118 3.22 -1.64 11.11
CA MET A 118 2.92 -0.89 12.33
C MET A 118 4.11 -0.06 12.82
N HIS A 119 5.34 -0.59 12.69
CA HIS A 119 6.56 0.14 13.01
C HIS A 119 6.76 1.35 12.10
N LEU A 120 6.61 1.19 10.78
CA LEU A 120 6.74 2.27 9.80
C LEU A 120 5.69 3.37 10.05
N ILE A 121 4.43 3.01 10.24
CA ILE A 121 3.35 3.95 10.59
C ILE A 121 3.74 4.74 11.85
N ARG A 122 4.18 4.06 12.92
CA ARG A 122 4.57 4.73 14.17
C ARG A 122 5.77 5.66 13.99
N LYS A 123 6.80 5.21 13.26
CA LYS A 123 8.02 5.96 13.01
C LYS A 123 7.73 7.25 12.22
N TRP A 124 6.85 7.15 11.24
CA TRP A 124 6.59 8.22 10.28
C TRP A 124 5.26 8.94 10.50
N LYS A 125 4.57 8.71 11.63
CA LYS A 125 3.27 9.35 11.90
C LYS A 125 3.29 10.87 11.84
N LYS A 126 4.39 11.51 12.28
CA LYS A 126 4.55 12.97 12.17
C LYS A 126 4.55 13.44 10.71
N LEU A 127 5.17 12.66 9.82
CA LEU A 127 5.17 12.94 8.38
C LEU A 127 3.78 12.75 7.78
N LEU A 128 3.09 11.66 8.12
CA LEU A 128 1.72 11.39 7.65
C LEU A 128 0.76 12.50 8.09
N LYS A 129 0.73 12.84 9.38
CA LYS A 129 -0.13 13.90 9.94
C LYS A 129 0.13 15.27 9.31
N TYR A 130 1.36 15.54 8.84
CA TYR A 130 1.66 16.79 8.14
C TYR A 130 0.88 16.92 6.81
N TYR A 131 0.65 15.81 6.11
CA TYR A 131 -0.05 15.79 4.82
C TYR A 131 -1.54 15.44 4.92
N LEU A 132 -1.99 14.89 6.05
CA LEU A 132 -3.40 14.63 6.37
C LEU A 132 -4.00 15.82 7.13
N ALA A 133 -4.30 16.87 6.39
CA ALA A 133 -4.75 18.14 6.96
C ALA A 133 -6.25 18.17 7.32
N ASP A 134 -7.04 17.26 6.76
CA ASP A 134 -8.49 17.23 6.90
C ASP A 134 -9.05 15.80 6.81
N ILE A 135 -10.33 15.68 7.16
CA ILE A 135 -11.09 14.43 7.17
C ILE A 135 -11.08 13.73 5.81
N ASP A 136 -11.19 14.50 4.72
CA ASP A 136 -11.24 13.93 3.37
C ASP A 136 -9.89 13.30 2.99
N ALA A 137 -8.77 13.90 3.42
CA ALA A 137 -7.44 13.32 3.27
C ALA A 137 -7.28 12.02 4.07
N GLU A 138 -7.81 11.97 5.30
CA GLU A 138 -7.81 10.75 6.11
C GLU A 138 -8.66 9.64 5.51
N ILE A 139 -9.87 9.93 5.02
CA ILE A 139 -10.72 8.98 4.30
C ILE A 139 -9.99 8.45 3.06
N LYS A 140 -9.32 9.31 2.29
CA LYS A 140 -8.51 8.87 1.14
C LYS A 140 -7.46 7.85 1.55
N VAL A 141 -6.79 8.03 2.69
CA VAL A 141 -5.83 7.04 3.19
C VAL A 141 -6.48 5.70 3.49
N ILE A 142 -7.70 5.69 4.05
CA ILE A 142 -8.46 4.44 4.25
C ILE A 142 -8.73 3.77 2.90
N LEU A 143 -9.19 4.52 1.90
CA LEU A 143 -9.47 3.99 0.56
C LEU A 143 -8.23 3.44 -0.15
N ILE A 144 -7.09 4.13 -0.03
CA ILE A 144 -5.80 3.65 -0.54
C ILE A 144 -5.45 2.33 0.15
N PHE A 145 -5.68 2.24 1.45
CA PHE A 145 -5.40 1.01 2.19
C PHE A 145 -6.31 -0.14 1.77
N GLU A 146 -7.58 0.12 1.44
CA GLU A 146 -8.46 -0.87 0.79
C GLU A 146 -7.88 -1.34 -0.55
N GLU A 147 -7.47 -0.41 -1.41
CA GLU A 147 -6.88 -0.70 -2.73
C GLU A 147 -5.65 -1.60 -2.59
N MET A 148 -4.74 -1.28 -1.67
CA MET A 148 -3.54 -2.08 -1.40
C MET A 148 -3.87 -3.47 -0.87
N CYS A 149 -4.88 -3.60 0.00
CA CYS A 149 -5.36 -4.89 0.49
C CYS A 149 -6.00 -5.74 -0.62
N LEU A 150 -6.52 -5.13 -1.69
CA LEU A 150 -7.04 -5.86 -2.86
C LEU A 150 -5.91 -6.25 -3.81
N GLU A 151 -4.95 -5.37 -4.05
CA GLU A 151 -3.78 -5.63 -4.89
C GLU A 151 -2.91 -6.76 -4.32
N HIS A 152 -2.73 -6.76 -3.00
CA HIS A 152 -1.90 -7.73 -2.25
C HIS A 152 -2.77 -8.53 -1.27
N ALA A 153 -3.82 -9.16 -1.78
CA ALA A 153 -4.83 -9.84 -0.98
C ALA A 153 -4.31 -11.03 -0.15
N ILE A 154 -3.17 -11.62 -0.51
CA ILE A 154 -2.58 -12.73 0.26
C ILE A 154 -1.92 -12.18 1.53
N GLU A 155 -1.29 -11.01 1.43
CA GLU A 155 -0.44 -10.40 2.43
C GLU A 155 -1.23 -9.54 3.42
N PHE A 156 -2.11 -8.68 2.90
CA PHE A 156 -2.72 -7.60 3.68
C PHE A 156 -4.20 -7.78 4.01
N PHE A 157 -4.93 -8.62 3.27
CA PHE A 157 -6.38 -8.74 3.43
C PHE A 157 -6.78 -8.97 4.89
N TRP A 158 -6.15 -9.95 5.57
CA TRP A 158 -6.46 -10.29 6.96
C TRP A 158 -5.98 -9.25 7.97
N SER A 159 -5.07 -8.36 7.56
CA SER A 159 -4.43 -7.36 8.40
C SER A 159 -5.16 -6.02 8.39
N PHE A 160 -6.12 -5.80 7.47
CA PHE A 160 -6.78 -4.51 7.26
C PHE A 160 -7.31 -3.89 8.55
N THR A 161 -8.23 -4.56 9.25
CA THR A 161 -8.84 -4.03 10.48
C THR A 161 -7.80 -3.73 11.57
N THR A 162 -6.74 -4.54 11.64
CA THR A 162 -5.67 -4.33 12.64
C THR A 162 -4.85 -3.09 12.32
N LEU A 163 -4.54 -2.87 11.04
CA LEU A 163 -3.79 -1.70 10.58
C LEU A 163 -4.64 -0.42 10.64
N LEU A 164 -5.94 -0.50 10.33
CA LEU A 164 -6.88 0.60 10.51
C LEU A 164 -6.98 1.02 11.99
N PHE A 165 -7.13 0.04 12.90
CA PHE A 165 -7.09 0.31 14.34
C PHE A 165 -5.76 0.93 14.77
N HIS A 166 -4.63 0.47 14.22
CA HIS A 166 -3.31 1.03 14.53
C HIS A 166 -3.15 2.47 14.02
N LEU A 167 -3.71 2.81 12.86
CA LEU A 167 -3.74 4.20 12.36
C LEU A 167 -4.56 5.11 13.28
N TYR A 168 -5.69 4.61 13.79
CA TYR A 168 -6.50 5.27 14.81
C TYR A 168 -5.75 5.48 16.13
N ASP A 169 -5.17 4.40 16.70
CA ASP A 169 -4.39 4.45 17.95
C ASP A 169 -3.16 5.37 17.87
N GLN A 170 -2.59 5.55 16.68
CA GLN A 170 -1.49 6.47 16.44
C GLN A 170 -1.94 7.92 16.14
N GLU A 171 -3.24 8.20 16.22
CA GLU A 171 -3.88 9.49 15.91
C GLU A 171 -3.55 9.98 14.49
N VAL A 172 -3.33 9.06 13.55
CA VAL A 172 -3.11 9.37 12.13
C VAL A 172 -4.45 9.52 11.42
N ILE A 173 -5.44 8.74 11.84
CA ILE A 173 -6.82 8.78 11.36
C ILE A 173 -7.72 8.96 12.57
N GLN A 174 -8.63 9.92 12.50
CA GLN A 174 -9.57 10.22 13.56
C GLN A 174 -10.83 9.35 13.46
N GLU A 175 -11.55 9.22 14.57
CA GLU A 175 -12.83 8.49 14.63
C GLU A 175 -13.81 8.96 13.54
N HIS A 176 -13.98 10.27 13.42
CA HIS A 176 -14.92 10.85 12.46
C HIS A 176 -14.61 10.47 11.01
N ALA A 177 -13.33 10.26 10.66
CA ALA A 177 -12.94 9.85 9.31
C ALA A 177 -13.35 8.39 9.05
N ILE A 178 -13.20 7.52 10.05
CA ILE A 178 -13.61 6.11 9.95
C ILE A 178 -15.12 5.99 9.87
N LEU A 179 -15.86 6.72 10.72
CA LEU A 179 -17.33 6.69 10.71
C LEU A 179 -17.89 7.26 9.40
N ARG A 180 -17.28 8.34 8.88
CA ARG A 180 -17.68 8.92 7.60
C ARG A 180 -17.35 8.02 6.41
N TRP A 181 -16.21 7.31 6.42
CA TRP A 181 -15.90 6.29 5.43
C TRP A 181 -16.95 5.15 5.43
N ASP A 182 -17.38 4.66 6.59
CA ASP A 182 -18.49 3.69 6.70
C ASP A 182 -19.80 4.24 6.09
N ASP A 183 -20.16 5.48 6.45
CA ASP A 183 -21.37 6.13 5.93
C ASP A 183 -21.34 6.34 4.41
N GLU A 184 -20.20 6.74 3.84
CA GLU A 184 -20.01 6.92 2.39
C GLU A 184 -20.15 5.58 1.63
N LYS A 185 -19.84 4.46 2.28
CA LYS A 185 -19.95 3.11 1.71
C LYS A 185 -21.32 2.47 1.90
N ARG A 186 -22.23 3.05 2.69
CA ARG A 186 -23.53 2.44 3.04
C ARG A 186 -24.35 1.98 1.84
N ASP A 187 -24.39 2.79 0.78
CA ASP A 187 -25.18 2.53 -0.42
C ASP A 187 -24.34 1.99 -1.60
N ALA A 188 -23.07 1.67 -1.36
CA ALA A 188 -22.16 1.09 -2.36
C ALA A 188 -22.46 -0.40 -2.62
N ASP A 189 -21.85 -0.95 -3.67
CA ASP A 189 -21.96 -2.36 -4.02
C ASP A 189 -21.29 -3.27 -2.98
N GLU A 190 -21.70 -4.54 -2.93
CA GLU A 190 -21.19 -5.49 -1.95
C GLU A 190 -19.68 -5.77 -2.07
N SER A 191 -19.12 -5.60 -3.27
CA SER A 191 -17.67 -5.66 -3.52
C SER A 191 -16.92 -4.53 -2.84
N ASP A 192 -17.56 -3.36 -2.68
CA ASP A 192 -16.91 -2.16 -2.15
C ASP A 192 -17.00 -2.09 -0.61
N LYS A 193 -17.82 -2.97 -0.01
CA LYS A 193 -18.08 -3.06 1.43
C LYS A 193 -17.25 -4.14 2.14
N ILE A 194 -16.35 -4.82 1.43
CA ILE A 194 -15.60 -5.96 1.98
C ILE A 194 -14.86 -5.56 3.27
N PHE A 195 -14.15 -4.44 3.25
CA PHE A 195 -13.36 -3.97 4.38
C PHE A 195 -14.20 -3.28 5.47
N VAL A 196 -15.28 -2.60 5.09
CA VAL A 196 -16.29 -2.10 6.05
C VAL A 196 -16.83 -3.25 6.90
N LYS A 197 -17.23 -4.36 6.26
CA LYS A 197 -17.69 -5.57 6.94
C LYS A 197 -16.61 -6.21 7.80
N GLN A 198 -15.37 -6.23 7.32
CA GLN A 198 -14.24 -6.74 8.09
C GLN A 198 -13.96 -5.90 9.34
N ALA A 199 -14.21 -4.59 9.29
CA ALA A 199 -14.02 -3.65 10.38
C ALA A 199 -15.27 -3.40 11.25
N GLU A 200 -16.41 -4.06 10.97
CA GLU A 200 -17.71 -3.80 11.60
C GLU A 200 -17.65 -3.72 13.14
N LYS A 201 -16.95 -4.66 13.79
CA LYS A 201 -16.81 -4.66 15.26
C LYS A 201 -16.05 -3.45 15.79
N PHE A 202 -15.05 -2.98 15.04
CA PHE A 202 -14.29 -1.79 15.41
C PHE A 202 -15.11 -0.52 15.19
N ILE A 203 -15.81 -0.41 14.07
CA ILE A 203 -16.74 0.69 13.77
C ILE A 203 -17.84 0.78 14.84
N GLN A 204 -18.41 -0.36 15.22
CA GLN A 204 -19.43 -0.42 16.27
C GLN A 204 -18.87 0.04 17.62
N TRP A 205 -17.64 -0.34 17.95
CA TRP A 205 -16.97 0.12 19.17
C TRP A 205 -16.77 1.64 19.20
N LEU A 206 -16.39 2.25 18.07
CA LEU A 206 -16.27 3.71 17.95
C LEU A 206 -17.61 4.40 18.22
N ARG A 207 -18.71 3.92 17.61
CA ARG A 207 -20.06 4.49 17.81
C ARG A 207 -20.60 4.38 19.25
N GLU A 208 -20.09 3.44 20.03
CA GLU A 208 -20.51 3.21 21.42
C GLU A 208 -19.65 3.97 22.43
N ALA A 209 -18.54 4.58 22.00
CA ALA A 209 -17.74 5.41 22.86
C ALA A 209 -18.56 6.64 23.28
N PRO A 210 -18.56 7.04 24.57
CA PRO A 210 -19.15 8.32 24.96
C PRO A 210 -18.39 9.40 24.19
N GLU A 211 -19.10 10.24 23.42
CA GLU A 211 -18.50 11.42 22.81
C GLU A 211 -17.86 12.22 23.95
N GLU A 212 -16.57 12.51 23.84
CA GLU A 212 -15.92 13.48 24.71
C GLU A 212 -16.54 14.83 24.35
N ASP A 213 -17.59 15.22 25.07
CA ASP A 213 -18.18 16.55 25.00
C ASP A 213 -17.03 17.56 25.16
N ASP A 214 -16.72 18.28 24.08
CA ASP A 214 -15.90 19.49 24.12
C ASP A 214 -16.67 20.50 24.99
N ASP A 215 -16.49 20.39 26.31
CA ASP A 215 -16.80 21.45 27.25
C ASP A 215 -15.88 22.62 26.88
N GLU A 216 -16.34 23.45 25.95
CA GLU A 216 -15.92 24.84 25.82
C GLU A 216 -16.13 25.49 27.19
N ASP A 217 -15.07 25.48 28.00
CA ASP A 217 -14.95 26.32 29.19
C ASP A 217 -15.11 27.78 28.73
N GLU A 218 -16.36 28.25 28.75
CA GLU A 218 -16.71 29.66 28.84
C GLU A 218 -15.98 30.21 30.07
N GLU A 219 -14.77 30.74 29.87
CA GLU A 219 -14.08 31.63 30.80
C GLU A 219 -14.91 32.90 30.97
N GLY A 220 -15.93 32.80 31.82
CA GLY A 220 -16.72 33.89 32.35
C GLY A 220 -16.10 34.43 33.64
N ASP A 221 -15.67 35.70 33.57
CA ASP A 221 -15.52 36.71 34.64
C ASP A 221 -14.57 36.43 35.83
N GLU A 222 -13.45 37.16 35.89
CA GLU A 222 -13.30 38.40 36.73
C GLU A 222 -11.97 39.15 36.46
#